data_AF-A0A1J7CBK4-F1
#
_entry.id   AF-A0A1J7CBK4-F1
#
_cell.length_a   1.000
_cell.length_b   1.000
_cell.length_c   1.000
_cell.angle_alpha   90.00
_cell.angle_beta   90.00
_cell.angle_gamma   90.00
#
_symmetry.space_group_name_H-M   'P 1'
#
loop_
_entity.id
_entity.type
_entity.pdbx_description
1 polymer ?
#
loop_
_entity_poly.entity_id
_entity_poly.type
_entity_poly.pdbx_seq_one_letter_code
_entity_poly.pdbx_strand_id
1 'polypeptide(L)'
;MSQRIAEPDTEDISAEFYRLPATKLRRGMSTDDGQDILKVDPPTDDGIVFYQVYTPRPDDEELDAINESEAVWRFCRQDERVDLAVFSDTEVDGRAAQPR
;
A
#
# COMPACT_ATOMS: atom_id res chain seq x y z
N MET A 1 -29.28 -37.18 5.79
CA MET A 1 -29.38 -35.74 6.10
C MET A 1 -28.01 -35.13 5.83
N SER A 2 -27.81 -34.57 4.63
CA SER A 2 -26.55 -33.90 4.28
C SER A 2 -26.59 -32.49 4.85
N GLN A 3 -25.71 -32.21 5.80
CA GLN A 3 -25.47 -30.84 6.27
C GLN A 3 -24.89 -30.05 5.09
N ARG A 4 -25.55 -28.94 4.74
CA ARG A 4 -25.00 -27.93 3.86
C ARG A 4 -23.89 -27.24 4.65
N ILE A 5 -22.65 -27.40 4.21
CA ILE A 5 -21.54 -26.59 4.67
C ILE A 5 -21.83 -25.19 4.12
N ALA A 6 -22.06 -24.21 5.00
CA ALA A 6 -22.10 -22.82 4.59
C ALA A 6 -20.71 -22.47 4.08
N GLU A 7 -20.61 -22.19 2.78
CA GLU A 7 -19.40 -21.61 2.19
C GLU A 7 -19.16 -20.27 2.91
N PRO A 8 -17.95 -19.99 3.43
CA PRO A 8 -17.70 -18.72 4.07
C PRO A 8 -17.92 -17.61 3.04
N ASP A 9 -18.69 -16.59 3.43
CA ASP A 9 -18.81 -15.31 2.73
C ASP A 9 -17.39 -14.87 2.39
N THR A 10 -16.99 -15.10 1.14
CA THR A 10 -15.73 -14.57 0.64
C THR A 10 -16.07 -13.11 0.39
N GLU A 11 -15.82 -12.26 1.39
CA GLU A 11 -15.85 -10.81 1.18
C GLU A 11 -15.08 -10.56 -0.12
N ASP A 12 -15.77 -9.99 -1.11
CA ASP A 12 -15.17 -9.64 -2.39
C ASP A 12 -14.07 -8.62 -2.07
N ILE A 13 -12.82 -9.09 -1.89
CA ILE A 13 -11.66 -8.22 -1.69
C ILE A 13 -11.40 -7.54 -3.04
N SER A 14 -12.20 -6.53 -3.35
CA SER A 14 -12.05 -5.74 -4.56
C SER A 14 -10.88 -4.78 -4.36
N ALA A 15 -9.74 -5.10 -4.96
CA ALA A 15 -8.62 -4.17 -5.04
C ALA A 15 -8.81 -3.22 -6.22
N GLU A 16 -8.70 -1.91 -5.97
CA GLU A 16 -8.75 -0.89 -7.01
C GLU A 16 -7.36 -0.32 -7.28
N PHE A 17 -6.83 -0.55 -8.49
CA PHE A 17 -5.48 -0.17 -8.87
C PHE A 17 -5.42 1.21 -9.54
N TYR A 18 -4.37 1.96 -9.25
CA TYR A 18 -4.12 3.28 -9.82
C TYR A 18 -2.63 3.64 -9.84
N ARG A 19 -2.31 4.77 -10.46
CA ARG A 19 -0.92 5.27 -10.57
C ARG A 19 -0.83 6.73 -10.16
N LEU A 20 0.17 7.07 -9.36
CA LEU A 20 0.48 8.45 -8.99
C LEU A 20 1.95 8.80 -9.26
N PRO A 21 2.27 10.06 -9.58
CA PRO A 21 3.64 10.53 -9.53
C PRO A 21 4.24 10.28 -8.13
N ALA A 22 5.53 9.93 -8.07
CA ALA A 22 6.23 9.67 -6.81
C ALA A 22 6.11 10.83 -5.79
N THR A 23 6.05 12.07 -6.27
CA THR A 23 5.85 13.27 -5.44
C THR A 23 4.48 13.38 -4.76
N LYS A 24 3.54 12.49 -5.10
CA LYS A 24 2.20 12.43 -4.51
C LYS A 24 2.04 11.30 -3.51
N LEU A 25 3.05 10.44 -3.33
CA LEU A 25 3.03 9.39 -2.31
C LEU A 25 2.89 9.98 -0.91
N ARG A 26 2.19 9.26 -0.04
CA ARG A 26 2.00 9.62 1.37
C ARG A 26 1.97 8.36 2.22
N ARG A 27 2.24 8.52 3.52
CA ARG A 27 1.99 7.50 4.52
C ARG A 27 0.53 7.03 4.46
N GLY A 28 0.31 5.73 4.65
CA GLY A 28 -1.00 5.07 4.67
C GLY A 28 -1.54 4.66 3.29
N MET A 29 -0.83 4.97 2.20
CA MET A 29 -1.17 4.42 0.88
C MET A 29 -0.61 3.00 0.75
N SER A 30 -1.30 2.15 0.00
CA SER A 30 -0.84 0.79 -0.33
C SER A 30 -0.29 0.72 -1.76
N THR A 31 0.83 0.02 -1.93
CA THR A 31 1.39 -0.34 -3.24
C THR A 31 0.59 -1.47 -3.87
N ASP A 32 0.72 -1.66 -5.19
CA ASP A 32 0.00 -2.70 -5.93
C ASP A 32 0.36 -4.13 -5.51
N ASP A 33 1.54 -4.31 -4.92
CA ASP A 33 2.01 -5.57 -4.32
C ASP A 33 1.56 -5.76 -2.86
N GLY A 34 0.63 -4.93 -2.36
CA GLY A 34 -0.01 -5.11 -1.06
C GLY A 34 0.85 -4.67 0.13
N GLN A 35 1.78 -3.74 -0.06
CA GLN A 35 2.59 -3.17 1.01
C GLN A 35 2.15 -1.75 1.35
N ASP A 36 2.22 -1.40 2.62
CA ASP A 36 1.80 -0.09 3.10
C ASP A 36 2.98 0.87 3.25
N ILE A 37 2.78 2.11 2.82
CA ILE A 37 3.78 3.17 2.94
C ILE A 37 3.75 3.73 4.37
N LEU A 38 4.85 3.58 5.10
CA LEU A 38 5.02 4.13 6.46
C LEU A 38 5.56 5.55 6.47
N LYS A 39 6.42 5.85 5.49
CA LYS A 39 7.15 7.12 5.41
C LYS A 39 7.49 7.44 3.97
N VAL A 40 7.46 8.73 3.65
CA VAL A 40 7.95 9.29 2.38
C VAL A 40 8.85 10.46 2.73
N ASP A 41 10.10 10.43 2.27
CA ASP A 41 11.02 11.54 2.40
C ASP A 41 10.83 12.53 1.24
N PRO A 42 11.10 13.83 1.45
CA PRO A 42 11.05 14.80 0.37
C PRO A 42 12.04 14.44 -0.75
N PRO A 43 11.76 14.80 -2.02
CA PRO A 43 12.68 14.54 -3.12
C PRO A 43 14.06 15.13 -2.85
N THR A 44 15.11 14.40 -3.20
CA THR A 44 16.49 14.93 -3.21
C THR A 44 16.67 15.97 -4.32
N ASP A 45 17.78 16.71 -4.28
CA ASP A 45 18.13 17.67 -5.35
C ASP A 45 18.26 16.98 -6.73
N ASP A 46 18.64 15.70 -6.75
CA ASP A 46 18.69 14.87 -7.96
C ASP A 46 17.30 14.32 -8.38
N GLY A 47 16.24 14.70 -7.66
CA GLY A 47 14.86 14.30 -7.95
C GLY A 47 14.54 12.86 -7.56
N ILE A 48 15.20 12.29 -6.56
CA ILE A 48 14.91 10.92 -6.07
C ILE A 48 13.95 11.01 -4.88
N VAL A 49 12.86 10.25 -4.92
CA VAL A 49 11.93 10.09 -3.80
C VAL A 49 12.20 8.76 -3.12
N PHE A 50 12.47 8.81 -1.81
CA PHE A 50 12.60 7.62 -0.97
C PHE A 50 11.33 7.42 -0.15
N TYR A 51 10.88 6.17 -0.05
CA TYR A 51 9.73 5.81 0.76
C TYR A 51 9.93 4.44 1.39
N GLN A 52 9.40 4.27 2.59
CA GLN A 52 9.52 3.04 3.36
C GLN A 52 8.20 2.27 3.32
N VAL A 53 8.28 0.98 3.05
CA VAL A 53 7.13 0.08 2.91
C VAL A 53 7.26 -1.15 3.80
N TYR A 54 6.13 -1.72 4.21
CA TYR A 54 6.08 -2.99 4.93
C TYR A 54 4.86 -3.81 4.51
N THR A 55 4.86 -5.10 4.83
CA THR A 55 3.72 -5.98 4.55
C THR A 55 2.81 -6.03 5.80
N PRO A 56 1.59 -5.47 5.76
CA PRO A 56 0.69 -5.53 6.90
C PRO A 56 0.19 -6.96 7.17
N ARG A 57 -0.08 -7.27 8.45
CA ARG A 57 -0.59 -8.55 8.96
C ARG A 57 -1.70 -8.32 9.98
N PRO A 58 -2.91 -7.91 9.55
CA PRO A 58 -4.04 -7.69 10.46
C PRO A 58 -4.50 -8.99 11.16
N ASP A 59 -4.09 -10.15 10.65
CA ASP A 59 -4.35 -11.47 11.22
C ASP A 59 -3.35 -11.89 12.31
N ASP A 60 -2.22 -11.18 12.46
CA ASP A 60 -1.14 -11.51 13.38
C ASP A 60 -0.39 -10.23 13.83
N GLU A 61 -0.78 -9.67 14.98
CA GLU A 61 -0.23 -8.43 15.53
C GLU A 61 1.29 -8.51 15.82
N GLU A 62 1.80 -9.70 16.18
CA GLU A 62 3.24 -9.86 16.46
C GLU A 62 4.03 -9.80 15.16
N LEU A 63 3.57 -10.49 14.12
CA LEU A 63 4.20 -10.45 12.81
C LEU A 63 4.04 -9.07 12.15
N ASP A 64 2.92 -8.38 12.36
CA ASP A 64 2.72 -7.01 11.88
C ASP A 64 3.76 -6.06 12.47
N ALA A 65 3.95 -6.10 13.80
CA ALA A 65 4.95 -5.28 14.48
C ALA A 65 6.38 -5.61 14.02
N ILE A 66 6.69 -6.89 13.77
CA ILE A 66 7.97 -7.31 13.20
C ILE A 66 8.14 -6.72 11.79
N ASN A 67 7.15 -6.89 10.92
CA ASN A 67 7.20 -6.38 9.55
C ASN A 67 7.34 -4.86 9.52
N GLU A 68 6.62 -4.13 10.39
CA GLU A 68 6.76 -2.68 10.53
C GLU A 68 8.19 -2.30 10.95
N SER A 69 8.79 -3.06 11.88
CA SER A 69 10.16 -2.83 12.35
C SER A 69 11.24 -3.14 11.29
N GLU A 70 10.95 -4.07 10.38
CA GLU A 70 11.83 -4.50 9.28
C GLU A 70 11.48 -3.82 7.94
N ALA A 71 10.72 -2.73 7.99
CA ALA A 71 10.23 -2.05 6.80
C ALA A 71 11.37 -1.61 5.86
N VAL A 72 11.16 -1.84 4.56
CA VAL A 72 12.19 -1.70 3.52
C VAL A 72 12.07 -0.35 2.83
N TRP A 73 13.22 0.28 2.56
CA TRP A 73 13.30 1.47 1.74
C TRP A 73 13.26 1.14 0.25
N ARG A 74 12.35 1.77 -0.47
CA ARG A 74 12.30 1.83 -1.93
C ARG A 74 12.63 3.25 -2.40
N PHE A 75 13.03 3.37 -3.66
CA PHE A 75 13.30 4.66 -4.30
C PHE A 75 12.79 4.67 -5.73
N CYS A 76 12.45 5.86 -6.21
CA CYS A 76 12.04 6.13 -7.58
C CYS A 76 12.35 7.59 -7.94
N ARG A 77 12.31 7.94 -9.22
CA ARG A 77 12.44 9.34 -9.63
C ARG A 77 11.13 10.10 -9.41
N GLN A 78 11.22 11.40 -9.14
CA GLN A 78 10.07 12.25 -8.84
C GLN A 78 9.03 12.35 -9.98
N ASP A 79 9.47 12.13 -11.23
CA ASP A 79 8.65 12.10 -12.44
C ASP A 79 8.11 10.69 -12.77
N GLU A 80 8.61 9.66 -12.11
CA GLU A 80 8.09 8.30 -12.24
C GLU A 80 6.72 8.17 -11.58
N ARG A 81 5.93 7.25 -12.13
CA ARG A 81 4.64 6.86 -11.57
C ARG A 81 4.79 5.56 -10.82
N VAL A 82 4.25 5.53 -9.61
CA VAL A 82 4.23 4.35 -8.76
C VAL A 82 2.85 3.70 -8.86
N ASP A 83 2.85 2.38 -9.04
CA ASP A 83 1.66 1.54 -9.02
C ASP A 83 1.17 1.38 -7.57
N LEU A 84 -0.10 1.69 -7.36
CA LEU A 84 -0.75 1.71 -6.05
C LEU A 84 -2.08 0.96 -6.14
N ALA A 85 -2.57 0.52 -5.00
CA ALA A 85 -3.87 -0.11 -4.86
C ALA A 85 -4.62 0.44 -3.64
N VAL A 86 -5.94 0.34 -3.68
CA VAL A 86 -6.79 0.49 -2.50
C VAL A 86 -7.38 -0.88 -2.20
N PHE A 87 -7.01 -1.43 -1.04
CA PHE A 87 -7.58 -2.62 -0.43
C PHE A 87 -8.58 -2.20 0.66
N SER A 88 -9.30 -3.17 1.24
CA SER A 88 -10.27 -2.90 2.31
C SER A 88 -9.65 -2.28 3.56
N ASP A 89 -8.35 -2.53 3.79
CA ASP A 89 -7.54 -2.08 4.91
C ASP A 89 -6.62 -0.89 4.59
N THR A 90 -6.60 -0.39 3.34
CA THR A 90 -5.80 0.78 2.97
C THR A 90 -6.26 2.02 3.74
N GLU A 91 -5.35 2.61 4.53
CA GLU A 91 -5.66 3.78 5.35
C GLU A 91 -5.94 5.06 4.53
N VAL A 92 -5.18 5.26 3.44
CA VAL A 92 -5.23 6.47 2.63
C VAL A 92 -5.42 6.15 1.16
N ASP A 93 -6.61 6.50 0.65
CA ASP A 93 -6.91 6.47 -0.78
C ASP A 93 -6.27 7.67 -1.52
N GLY A 94 -5.25 7.38 -2.32
CA GLY A 94 -4.55 8.38 -3.13
C GLY A 94 -5.23 8.75 -4.45
N ARG A 95 -6.33 8.09 -4.85
CA ARG A 95 -6.92 8.25 -6.19
C ARG A 95 -7.39 9.68 -6.48
N ALA A 96 -7.83 10.41 -5.46
CA ALA A 96 -8.22 11.82 -5.59
C ALA A 96 -7.05 12.74 -6.01
N ALA A 97 -5.80 12.30 -5.84
CA ALA A 97 -4.60 13.03 -6.24
C ALA A 97 -4.16 12.75 -7.69
N GLN A 98 -4.89 11.91 -8.43
CA GLN A 98 -4.63 11.68 -9.85
C GLN A 98 -4.82 12.98 -10.65
N PRO A 99 -3.89 13.34 -11.55
CA PRO A 99 -4.15 14.41 -12.50
C PRO A 99 -5.33 14.00 -13.40
N ARG A 100 -6.27 14.93 -13.61
CA ARG A 100 -7.37 14.79 -14.58
C ARG A 100 -6.84 14.66 -16.01
#